data_AF-A0A938CS65-F1
#
_entry.id   AF-A0A938CS65-F1
#
_cell.length_a   1.000
_cell.length_b   1.000
_cell.length_c   1.000
_cell.angle_alpha   90.00
_cell.angle_beta   90.00
_cell.angle_gamma   90.00
#
_symmetry.space_group_name_H-M   'P 1'
#
loop_
_entity.id
_entity.type
_entity.pdbx_description
1 polymer ?
#
loop_
_entity_poly.entity_id
_entity_poly.type
_entity_poly.pdbx_seq_one_letter_code
_entity_poly.pdbx_strand_id
1 'polypeptide(L)'
;MEHEVQAAPWLLWLQNGQVGQAMRQSIVLYPAVEVLHILGMAALLGSILCMDLRLMGAARAISATRLARHLLPVAIGGFCLAVPMGCLLFVTEAVALSKNPAFLVKLGLIALAGTNAAAFHLGPWRTAALWDADARPPVAARAFGAASVVLWLSVVTSPRGRNHPSTRISQMTH
;
A
#
# COMPACT_ATOMS: atom_id res chain seq x y z
N MET A 1 -29.26 -6.14 -23.20
CA MET A 1 -29.27 -4.95 -22.33
C MET A 1 -27.91 -4.88 -21.67
N GLU A 2 -26.97 -4.25 -22.36
CA GLU A 2 -25.61 -4.09 -21.87
C GLU A 2 -25.67 -3.09 -20.73
N HIS A 3 -25.44 -3.55 -19.50
CA HIS A 3 -25.03 -2.65 -18.44
C HIS A 3 -23.62 -2.19 -18.80
N GLU A 4 -23.50 -1.28 -19.77
CA GLU A 4 -22.36 -0.37 -19.80
C GLU A 4 -22.34 0.25 -18.41
N VAL A 5 -21.41 -0.21 -17.58
CA VAL A 5 -21.13 0.43 -16.29
C VAL A 5 -20.63 1.83 -16.66
N GLN A 6 -21.59 2.74 -16.85
CA GLN A 6 -21.37 4.16 -17.03
C GLN A 6 -20.50 4.56 -15.85
N ALA A 7 -19.30 5.04 -16.16
CA ALA A 7 -18.38 5.48 -15.13
C ALA A 7 -19.12 6.51 -14.28
N ALA A 8 -19.05 6.36 -12.96
CA ALA A 8 -19.82 7.21 -12.06
C ALA A 8 -19.54 8.70 -12.38
N PRO A 9 -20.58 9.57 -12.48
CA PRO A 9 -20.40 10.95 -12.96
C PRO A 9 -19.33 11.74 -12.20
N TRP A 10 -19.15 11.45 -10.91
CA TRP A 10 -18.13 12.07 -10.07
C TRP A 10 -16.69 11.65 -10.44
N LEU A 11 -16.47 10.44 -10.97
CA LEU A 11 -15.16 10.01 -11.48
C LEU A 11 -14.78 10.76 -12.76
N LEU A 12 -15.76 10.97 -13.64
CA LEU A 12 -15.59 11.75 -14.86
C LEU A 12 -15.29 13.22 -14.53
N TRP A 13 -15.96 13.78 -13.52
CA TRP A 13 -15.70 15.13 -13.03
C TRP A 13 -14.27 15.27 -12.46
N LEU A 14 -13.83 14.32 -11.62
CA LEU A 14 -12.45 14.30 -11.10
C LEU A 14 -11.43 14.19 -12.25
N GLN A 15 -11.64 13.25 -13.17
CA GLN A 15 -10.73 13.01 -14.28
C GLN A 15 -10.63 14.20 -15.24
N ASN A 16 -11.74 14.88 -15.52
CA ASN A 16 -11.75 16.04 -16.43
C ASN A 16 -11.38 17.37 -15.75
N GLY A 17 -11.14 17.35 -14.43
CA GLY A 17 -10.72 18.53 -13.69
C GLY A 17 -9.36 19.09 -14.15
N GLN A 18 -9.14 20.38 -13.86
CA GLN A 18 -7.92 21.10 -14.26
C GLN A 18 -6.64 20.43 -13.76
N VAL A 19 -6.67 19.78 -12.60
CA VAL A 19 -5.54 19.02 -12.04
C VAL A 19 -5.19 17.80 -12.91
N GLY A 20 -6.20 17.04 -13.35
CA GLY A 20 -5.99 15.88 -14.22
C GLY A 20 -5.49 16.28 -15.62
N GLN A 21 -5.92 17.44 -16.13
CA GLN A 21 -5.38 17.99 -17.38
C GLN A 21 -3.95 18.49 -17.22
N ALA A 22 -3.64 19.27 -16.17
CA ALA A 22 -2.30 19.79 -15.92
C ALA A 22 -1.25 18.67 -15.74
N MET A 23 -1.61 17.57 -15.07
CA MET A 23 -0.74 16.40 -14.93
C MET A 23 -0.51 15.67 -16.26
N ARG A 24 -1.54 15.52 -17.12
CA ARG A 24 -1.39 14.87 -18.43
C ARG A 24 -0.63 15.71 -19.45
N GLN A 25 -0.74 17.03 -19.35
CA GLN A 25 -0.07 17.96 -20.27
C GLN A 25 1.40 18.20 -19.91
N SER A 26 1.81 17.91 -18.67
CA SER A 26 3.16 18.17 -18.20
C SER A 26 4.01 16.89 -18.14
N ILE A 27 5.03 16.84 -19.01
CA ILE A 27 6.03 15.77 -19.06
C ILE A 27 6.82 15.61 -17.75
N VAL A 28 6.92 16.67 -16.93
CA VAL A 28 7.72 16.66 -15.69
C VAL A 28 6.85 16.41 -14.46
N LEU A 29 5.62 16.94 -14.44
CA LEU A 29 4.78 16.88 -13.24
C LEU A 29 4.35 15.45 -12.92
N TYR A 30 3.95 14.67 -13.93
CA TYR A 30 3.53 13.29 -13.71
C TYR A 30 4.67 12.42 -13.14
N PRO A 31 5.88 12.37 -13.75
CA PRO A 31 7.00 11.63 -13.17
C PRO A 31 7.42 12.15 -11.79
N ALA A 32 7.39 13.46 -11.55
CA ALA A 32 7.74 14.02 -10.24
C ALA A 32 6.78 13.56 -9.15
N VAL A 33 5.47 13.59 -9.41
CA VAL A 33 4.44 13.08 -8.48
C VAL A 33 4.59 11.58 -8.27
N GLU A 34 4.86 10.82 -9.33
CA GLU A 34 5.12 9.38 -9.25
C GLU A 34 6.34 9.07 -8.35
N VAL A 35 7.45 9.78 -8.55
CA VAL A 35 8.65 9.63 -7.72
C VAL A 35 8.36 9.99 -6.26
N LEU A 36 7.69 11.11 -5.99
CA LEU A 36 7.33 11.50 -4.63
C LEU A 36 6.41 10.47 -3.96
N HIS A 37 5.46 9.90 -4.70
CA HIS A 37 4.61 8.82 -4.23
C HIS A 37 5.44 7.59 -3.83
N ILE A 38 6.35 7.15 -4.72
CA ILE A 38 7.21 6.00 -4.47
C ILE A 38 8.13 6.24 -3.27
N LEU A 39 8.71 7.44 -3.13
CA LEU A 39 9.56 7.80 -1.99
C LEU A 39 8.77 7.78 -0.67
N GLY A 40 7.56 8.36 -0.66
CA GLY A 40 6.68 8.32 0.51
C GLY A 40 6.31 6.89 0.90
N MET A 41 5.96 6.06 -0.09
CA MET A 41 5.69 4.63 0.13
C MET A 41 6.95 3.91 0.63
N ALA A 42 8.11 4.13 0.04
CA ALA A 42 9.36 3.50 0.47
C ALA A 42 9.71 3.85 1.93
N ALA A 43 9.53 5.11 2.34
CA ALA A 43 9.73 5.55 3.73
C ALA A 43 8.75 4.88 4.71
N LEU A 44 7.46 4.82 4.34
CA LEU A 44 6.42 4.15 5.12
C LEU A 44 6.71 2.65 5.25
N LEU A 45 6.94 1.96 4.13
CA LEU A 45 7.18 0.51 4.09
C LEU A 45 8.49 0.14 4.77
N GLY A 46 9.56 0.88 4.51
CA GLY A 46 10.84 0.65 5.16
C GLY A 46 10.74 0.77 6.68
N SER A 47 9.96 1.72 7.18
CA SER A 47 9.70 1.87 8.61
C SER A 47 8.93 0.68 9.19
N ILE A 48 7.89 0.21 8.51
CA ILE A 48 7.11 -0.95 8.94
C ILE A 48 7.97 -2.22 8.91
N LEU A 49 8.69 -2.47 7.81
CA LEU A 49 9.53 -3.66 7.65
C LEU A 49 10.68 -3.71 8.67
N CYS A 50 11.32 -2.57 8.96
CA CYS A 50 12.33 -2.49 10.03
C CYS A 50 11.75 -2.88 11.39
N MET A 51 10.53 -2.45 11.70
CA MET A 51 9.83 -2.86 12.91
C MET A 51 9.49 -4.37 12.87
N ASP A 52 8.96 -4.87 11.76
CA ASP A 52 8.57 -6.28 11.62
C ASP A 52 9.77 -7.23 11.76
N LEU A 53 10.93 -6.87 11.18
CA LEU A 53 12.19 -7.61 11.35
C LEU A 53 12.62 -7.63 12.82
N ARG A 54 12.46 -6.50 13.52
CA ARG A 54 12.71 -6.42 14.95
C ARG A 54 11.75 -7.33 15.72
N LEU A 55 10.46 -7.33 15.40
CA LEU A 55 9.45 -8.18 16.03
C LEU A 55 9.72 -9.66 15.81
N MET A 56 10.15 -10.06 14.60
CA MET A 56 10.51 -11.44 14.29
C MET A 56 11.79 -11.92 14.98
N GLY A 57 12.59 -11.00 15.52
CA GLY A 57 13.77 -11.30 16.34
C GLY A 57 15.10 -11.18 15.61
N ALA A 58 15.12 -10.65 14.38
CA ALA A 58 16.34 -10.46 13.59
C ALA A 58 17.25 -9.36 14.17
N ALA A 59 16.68 -8.37 14.86
CA ALA A 59 17.40 -7.20 15.35
C ALA A 59 17.37 -7.05 16.88
N ARG A 60 17.33 -8.15 17.67
CA ARG A 60 17.06 -8.23 19.13
C ARG A 60 17.93 -7.36 20.09
N ALA A 61 19.07 -6.89 19.63
CA ALA A 61 19.90 -5.91 20.35
C ALA A 61 19.32 -4.48 20.36
N ILE A 62 18.52 -4.08 19.37
CA ILE A 62 18.02 -2.71 19.20
C ILE A 62 16.68 -2.47 19.91
N SER A 63 16.64 -1.72 21.02
CA SER A 63 15.40 -1.37 21.75
C SER A 63 14.20 -1.07 20.82
N ALA A 64 13.12 -1.86 20.96
CA ALA A 64 11.92 -1.75 20.12
C ALA A 64 11.26 -0.37 20.25
N THR A 65 11.26 0.18 21.47
CA THR A 65 10.71 1.50 21.79
C THR A 65 11.54 2.62 21.18
N ARG A 66 12.88 2.52 21.23
CA ARG A 66 13.77 3.48 20.57
C ARG A 66 13.61 3.43 19.06
N LEU A 67 13.51 2.23 18.49
CA LEU A 67 13.30 2.06 17.06
C LEU A 67 11.97 2.68 16.63
N ALA A 68 10.87 2.39 17.32
CA ALA A 68 9.56 2.97 17.01
C ALA A 68 9.54 4.48 17.11
N ARG A 69 10.24 5.08 18.07
CA ARG A 69 10.31 6.55 18.21
C ARG A 69 10.89 7.25 16.98
N HIS A 70 11.83 6.60 16.30
CA HIS A 70 12.45 7.16 15.08
C HIS A 70 11.66 6.77 13.82
N LEU A 71 11.14 5.54 13.76
CA LEU A 71 10.41 5.04 12.61
C LEU A 71 8.99 5.61 12.51
N LEU A 72 8.35 5.95 13.62
CA LEU A 72 6.97 6.45 13.61
C LEU A 72 6.85 7.82 12.91
N PRO A 73 7.69 8.84 13.19
CA PRO A 73 7.68 10.09 12.42
C PRO A 73 7.97 9.87 10.94
N VAL A 74 8.90 8.96 10.60
CA VAL A 74 9.23 8.64 9.20
C VAL A 74 8.06 7.96 8.50
N ALA A 75 7.38 7.04 9.17
CA ALA A 75 6.18 6.37 8.66
C ALA A 75 5.05 7.39 8.43
N ILE A 76 4.79 8.27 9.40
CA ILE A 76 3.77 9.32 9.27
C ILE A 76 4.12 10.29 8.14
N GLY A 77 5.37 10.76 8.08
CA GLY A 77 5.83 11.65 7.00
C GLY A 77 5.72 11.00 5.63
N GLY A 78 6.14 9.74 5.52
CA GLY A 78 6.01 8.94 4.30
C GLY A 78 4.55 8.74 3.87
N PHE A 79 3.66 8.46 4.82
CA PHE A 79 2.21 8.34 4.58
C PHE A 79 1.59 9.67 4.12
N CYS A 80 1.90 10.77 4.81
CA CYS A 80 1.45 12.11 4.46
C CYS A 80 1.95 12.58 3.09
N LEU A 81 3.08 12.04 2.62
CA LEU A 81 3.56 12.27 1.25
C LEU A 81 2.90 11.32 0.24
N ALA A 82 2.84 10.03 0.56
CA ALA A 82 2.36 9.00 -0.36
C ALA A 82 0.88 9.17 -0.71
N VAL A 83 0.02 9.47 0.27
CA VAL A 83 -1.43 9.53 0.06
C VAL A 83 -1.82 10.66 -0.90
N PRO A 84 -1.41 11.92 -0.70
CA PRO A 84 -1.75 12.99 -1.64
C PRO A 84 -1.22 12.74 -3.05
N MET A 85 0.02 12.25 -3.18
CA MET A 85 0.60 11.95 -4.50
C MET A 85 -0.12 10.80 -5.19
N GLY A 86 -0.51 9.76 -4.43
CA GLY A 86 -1.31 8.65 -4.94
C GLY A 86 -2.71 9.11 -5.39
N CYS A 87 -3.34 10.02 -4.64
CA CYS A 87 -4.60 10.64 -5.04
C CYS A 87 -4.44 11.44 -6.34
N LEU A 88 -3.38 12.23 -6.49
CA LEU A 88 -3.09 12.96 -7.73
C LEU A 88 -2.96 12.00 -8.92
N LEU A 89 -2.18 10.92 -8.77
CA LEU A 89 -2.05 9.89 -9.81
C LEU A 89 -3.40 9.24 -10.14
N PHE A 90 -4.21 8.92 -9.13
CA PHE A 90 -5.55 8.36 -9.33
C PHE A 90 -6.46 9.29 -10.12
N VAL A 91 -6.44 10.60 -9.83
CA VAL A 91 -7.26 11.61 -10.53
C VAL A 91 -6.93 11.66 -12.03
N THR A 92 -5.68 11.41 -12.43
CA THR A 92 -5.32 11.43 -13.86
C THR A 92 -6.05 10.36 -14.67
N GLU A 93 -6.32 9.20 -14.10
CA GLU A 93 -6.85 8.02 -14.81
C GLU A 93 -7.99 7.37 -13.99
N ALA A 94 -8.80 8.18 -13.31
CA ALA A 94 -9.74 7.71 -12.28
C ALA A 94 -10.74 6.66 -12.78
N VAL A 95 -11.24 6.83 -14.01
CA VAL A 95 -12.16 5.86 -14.64
C VAL A 95 -11.45 4.56 -14.99
N ALA A 96 -10.22 4.62 -15.50
CA ALA A 96 -9.45 3.44 -15.85
C ALA A 96 -8.99 2.66 -14.61
N LEU A 97 -8.52 3.35 -13.58
CA LEU A 97 -8.08 2.71 -12.33
C LEU A 97 -9.24 2.12 -11.53
N SER A 98 -10.40 2.79 -11.46
CA SER A 98 -11.56 2.27 -10.73
C SER A 98 -12.11 0.97 -11.31
N LYS A 99 -11.95 0.75 -12.62
CA LYS A 99 -12.32 -0.49 -13.30
C LYS A 99 -11.22 -1.56 -13.28
N ASN A 100 -10.02 -1.23 -12.80
CA ASN A 100 -8.89 -2.16 -12.78
C ASN A 100 -8.95 -3.05 -11.52
N PRO A 101 -9.26 -4.36 -11.65
CA PRO A 101 -9.35 -5.25 -10.49
C PRO A 101 -8.01 -5.37 -9.76
N ALA A 102 -6.87 -5.28 -10.47
CA ALA A 102 -5.56 -5.31 -9.83
C ALA A 102 -5.33 -4.10 -8.92
N PHE A 103 -5.84 -2.92 -9.30
CA PHE A 103 -5.78 -1.72 -8.47
C PHE A 103 -6.66 -1.85 -7.21
N LEU A 104 -7.88 -2.37 -7.37
CA LEU A 104 -8.80 -2.59 -6.24
C LEU A 104 -8.26 -3.62 -5.24
N VAL A 105 -7.70 -4.73 -5.73
CA VAL A 105 -7.03 -5.73 -4.88
C VAL A 105 -5.87 -5.09 -4.13
N LYS A 106 -5.06 -4.27 -4.81
CA LYS A 106 -3.93 -3.57 -4.18
C LYS A 106 -4.40 -2.64 -3.06
N LEU A 107 -5.47 -1.88 -3.29
CA LEU A 107 -6.07 -1.00 -2.28
C LEU A 107 -6.63 -1.79 -1.09
N GLY A 108 -7.30 -2.91 -1.34
CA GLY A 108 -7.79 -3.81 -0.30
C GLY A 108 -6.67 -4.42 0.55
N LEU A 109 -5.57 -4.84 -0.08
CA LEU A 109 -4.39 -5.36 0.62
C LEU A 109 -3.70 -4.28 1.47
N ILE A 110 -3.59 -3.04 0.97
CA ILE A 110 -3.06 -1.91 1.74
C ILE A 110 -3.95 -1.61 2.95
N ALA A 111 -5.27 -1.61 2.76
CA ALA A 111 -6.22 -1.42 3.86
C ALA A 111 -6.07 -2.52 4.91
N LEU A 112 -5.98 -3.79 4.50
CA LEU A 112 -5.77 -4.92 5.38
C LEU A 112 -4.42 -4.83 6.13
N ALA A 113 -3.35 -4.40 5.47
CA ALA A 113 -2.05 -4.15 6.11
C ALA A 113 -2.14 -3.03 7.15
N GLY A 114 -2.88 -1.95 6.85
CA GLY A 114 -3.17 -0.88 7.80
C GLY A 114 -3.96 -1.37 9.02
N THR A 115 -4.98 -2.20 8.81
CA THR A 115 -5.74 -2.83 9.90
C THR A 115 -4.87 -3.75 10.75
N ASN A 116 -3.99 -4.54 10.13
CA ASN A 116 -3.02 -5.38 10.84
C ASN A 116 -2.10 -4.54 11.74
N ALA A 117 -1.58 -3.42 11.22
CA ALA A 117 -0.75 -2.49 11.98
C ALA A 117 -1.52 -1.82 13.13
N ALA A 118 -2.77 -1.40 12.90
CA ALA A 118 -3.62 -0.83 13.95
C ALA A 118 -3.92 -1.86 15.06
N ALA A 119 -4.27 -3.09 14.70
CA ALA A 119 -4.49 -4.18 15.64
C ALA A 119 -3.22 -4.51 16.46
N PHE A 120 -2.05 -4.47 15.83
CA PHE A 120 -0.76 -4.61 16.51
C PHE A 120 -0.54 -3.50 17.55
N HIS A 121 -0.80 -2.24 17.19
CA HIS A 121 -0.65 -1.10 18.10
C HIS A 121 -1.65 -1.11 19.27
N LEU A 122 -2.86 -1.60 19.06
CA LEU A 122 -3.90 -1.69 20.09
C LEU A 122 -3.72 -2.89 21.04
N GLY A 123 -3.03 -3.94 20.60
CA GLY A 123 -2.82 -5.16 21.37
C GLY A 123 -1.36 -5.35 21.80
N PRO A 124 -0.56 -6.15 21.07
CA PRO A 124 0.80 -6.53 21.47
C PRO A 124 1.72 -5.37 21.82
N TRP A 125 1.60 -4.23 21.12
CA TRP A 125 2.42 -3.04 21.38
C TRP A 125 2.25 -2.47 22.80
N ARG A 126 1.09 -2.67 23.44
CA ARG A 126 0.88 -2.22 24.83
C ARG A 126 1.84 -2.86 25.82
N THR A 127 2.38 -4.04 25.47
CA THR A 127 3.37 -4.76 26.28
C THR A 127 4.81 -4.51 25.82
N ALA A 128 5.05 -3.61 24.85
CA ALA A 128 6.36 -3.37 24.26
C ALA A 128 7.47 -3.05 25.27
N ALA A 129 7.11 -2.37 26.37
CA ALA A 129 8.04 -2.09 27.46
C ALA A 129 8.61 -3.37 28.13
N LEU A 130 7.87 -4.48 28.12
CA LEU A 130 8.28 -5.76 28.72
C LEU A 130 9.28 -6.53 27.84
N TRP A 131 9.38 -6.20 26.55
CA TRP A 131 10.25 -6.88 25.59
C TRP A 131 11.15 -5.91 24.82
N ASP A 132 11.55 -4.81 25.47
CA ASP A 132 12.19 -3.68 24.80
C ASP A 132 13.57 -4.02 24.20
N ALA A 133 14.52 -4.50 25.01
CA ALA A 133 15.88 -4.88 24.58
C ALA A 133 16.24 -6.30 25.04
N ASP A 134 16.86 -7.09 24.16
CA ASP A 134 17.30 -8.50 24.36
C ASP A 134 16.26 -9.52 24.84
N ALA A 135 15.06 -9.08 25.19
CA ALA A 135 13.91 -9.91 25.48
C ALA A 135 13.24 -10.40 24.18
N ARG A 136 12.67 -11.60 24.25
CA ARG A 136 11.96 -12.21 23.11
C ARG A 136 10.56 -11.60 23.02
N PRO A 137 10.15 -11.04 21.86
CA PRO A 137 8.78 -10.58 21.67
C PRO A 137 7.79 -11.74 21.81
N PRO A 138 6.58 -11.49 22.34
CA PRO A 138 5.54 -12.50 22.46
C PRO A 138 5.16 -13.06 21.08
N VAL A 139 4.71 -14.32 21.04
CA VAL A 139 4.34 -15.02 19.79
C VAL A 139 3.32 -14.22 18.98
N ALA A 140 2.36 -13.57 19.64
CA ALA A 140 1.40 -12.68 18.99
C ALA A 140 2.10 -11.54 18.23
N ALA A 141 3.04 -10.82 18.85
CA ALA A 141 3.79 -9.73 18.19
C ALA A 141 4.57 -10.23 16.96
N ARG A 142 5.16 -11.42 17.06
CA ARG A 142 5.87 -12.06 15.94
C ARG A 142 4.92 -12.44 14.79
N ALA A 143 3.73 -12.94 15.12
CA ALA A 143 2.71 -13.30 14.14
C ALA A 143 2.21 -12.07 13.36
N PHE A 144 1.97 -10.94 14.05
CA PHE A 144 1.60 -9.67 13.40
C PHE A 144 2.69 -9.16 12.45
N GLY A 145 3.96 -9.25 12.85
CA GLY A 145 5.09 -8.88 11.98
C GLY A 145 5.22 -9.79 10.76
N ALA A 146 5.07 -11.11 10.93
CA ALA A 146 5.10 -12.05 9.81
C ALA A 146 3.91 -11.84 8.86
N ALA A 147 2.70 -11.63 9.40
CA ALA A 147 1.51 -11.33 8.60
C ALA A 147 1.69 -10.03 7.80
N SER A 148 2.25 -8.99 8.42
CA SER A 148 2.57 -7.72 7.75
C SER A 148 3.51 -7.93 6.55
N VAL A 149 4.59 -8.69 6.72
CA VAL A 149 5.53 -9.01 5.62
C VAL A 149 4.83 -9.75 4.49
N VAL A 150 3.99 -10.76 4.80
CA VAL A 150 3.24 -11.51 3.78
C VAL A 150 2.24 -10.61 3.04
N LEU A 151 1.55 -9.71 3.75
CA LEU A 151 0.64 -8.75 3.15
C LEU A 151 1.38 -7.81 2.20
N TRP A 152 2.52 -7.25 2.62
CA TRP A 152 3.31 -6.36 1.78
C TRP A 152 3.91 -7.07 0.56
N LEU A 153 4.38 -8.31 0.73
CA LEU A 153 4.81 -9.13 -0.41
C LEU A 153 3.65 -9.33 -1.38
N SER A 154 2.45 -9.63 -0.87
CA SER A 154 1.24 -9.78 -1.69
C SER A 154 0.87 -8.49 -2.43
N VAL A 155 1.08 -7.31 -1.82
CA VAL A 155 0.87 -6.01 -2.49
C VAL A 155 1.84 -5.81 -3.65
N VAL A 156 3.10 -6.23 -3.49
CA VAL A 156 4.17 -6.08 -4.51
C VAL A 156 4.03 -7.13 -5.62
N THR A 157 3.72 -8.38 -5.26
CA THR A 157 3.53 -9.48 -6.21
C THR A 157 2.14 -9.52 -6.81
N SER A 158 1.20 -8.70 -6.30
CA SER A 158 -0.16 -8.58 -6.84
C SER A 158 -0.07 -8.52 -8.35
N PRO A 159 -0.68 -9.49 -9.08
CA PRO A 159 -0.53 -9.57 -10.51
C PRO A 159 -0.94 -8.24 -11.12
N ARG A 160 0.01 -7.52 -11.71
CA ARG A 160 -0.29 -6.42 -12.66
C ARG A 160 -1.19 -7.09 -13.69
N GLY A 161 -2.49 -6.80 -13.65
CA GLY A 161 -3.54 -7.58 -14.29
C GLY A 161 -3.09 -8.12 -15.64
N ARG A 162 -2.60 -9.36 -15.67
CA ARG A 162 -2.63 -10.17 -16.86
C ARG A 162 -4.02 -10.75 -16.83
N ASN A 163 -4.97 -9.97 -17.34
CA ASN A 163 -6.08 -10.51 -18.09
C ASN A 163 -5.47 -11.43 -19.14
N HIS A 164 -5.22 -12.69 -18.79
CA HIS A 164 -5.09 -13.74 -19.77
C HIS A 164 -6.54 -13.96 -20.23
N PRO A 165 -6.93 -13.58 -21.45
CA PRO A 165 -8.16 -14.08 -22.02
C PRO A 165 -7.93 -15.58 -22.25
N SER A 166 -8.12 -16.39 -21.21
CA SER A 166 -8.23 -17.82 -21.41
C SER A 166 -9.45 -18.04 -22.29
N THR A 167 -9.19 -18.70 -23.42
CA THR A 167 -10.14 -19.42 -24.27
C THR A 167 -11.11 -18.57 -25.09
N ARG A 168 -10.58 -17.90 -26.13
CA ARG A 168 -11.30 -17.75 -27.41
C ARG A 168 -10.65 -18.66 -28.48
N ILE A 169 -10.60 -19.97 -28.19
CA ILE A 169 -10.30 -21.01 -29.17
C ILE A 169 -11.29 -22.16 -28.94
N SER A 170 -12.55 -21.93 -29.31
CA SER A 170 -13.53 -22.99 -29.65
C SER A 170 -14.55 -22.46 -30.66
N GLN A 171 -14.09 -21.58 -31.55
CA GLN A 171 -14.76 -21.30 -32.83
C GLN A 171 -13.74 -21.56 -33.94
N MET A 172 -13.38 -22.82 -34.11
CA MET A 172 -12.67 -23.35 -35.28
C MET A 172 -12.65 -24.87 -35.15
N THR A 173 -13.83 -25.50 -35.14
CA THR A 173 -14.12 -26.90 -35.51
C THR A 173 -15.54 -27.23 -35.08
N HIS A 174 -16.51 -26.89 -35.94
CA HIS A 174 -17.57 -27.76 -36.46
C HIS A 174 -18.63 -26.95 -37.18
#